data_AF-A0A838DYL9-F1
#
_entry.id   AF-A0A838DYL9-F1
#
_cell.length_a   1.000
_cell.length_b   1.000
_cell.length_c   1.000
_cell.angle_alpha   90.00
_cell.angle_beta   90.00
_cell.angle_gamma   90.00
#
_symmetry.space_group_name_H-M   'P 1'
#
loop_
_entity.id
_entity.type
_entity.pdbx_description
1 polymer ?
#
loop_
_entity_poly.entity_id
_entity_poly.type
_entity_poly.pdbx_seq_one_letter_code
_entity_poly.pdbx_strand_id
1 'polypeptide(L)' 'MTPAATEKVRELLQQENDPGLGLRIFVAGGGCSGLQYGMTLDEEQEGDTV' A
#
# COMPACT_ATOMS: atom_id res chain seq x y z
N MET A 1 3.85 10.70 1.73
CA MET A 1 4.32 9.52 2.47
C MET A 1 5.51 9.93 3.34
N THR A 2 5.69 9.38 4.54
CA THR A 2 6.86 9.75 5.38
C THR A 2 8.14 9.11 4.81
N PRO A 3 9.33 9.68 5.09
CA PRO A 3 10.58 9.11 4.62
C PRO A 3 10.77 7.66 5.07
N ALA A 4 10.51 7.36 6.35
CA ALA A 4 10.62 6.01 6.89
C ALA A 4 9.66 5.01 6.22
N ALA A 5 8.44 5.43 5.91
CA ALA A 5 7.49 4.56 5.23
C ALA A 5 7.91 4.30 3.76
N THR A 6 8.45 5.32 3.10
CA THR A 6 8.93 5.21 1.70
C THR A 6 10.07 4.21 1.61
N GLU A 7 11.04 4.30 2.53
CA GLU A 7 12.15 3.34 2.61
C GLU A 7 11.65 1.92 2.86
N LYS A 8 10.68 1.74 3.77
CA LYS A 8 10.15 0.41 4.08
C LYS A 8 9.42 -0.22 2.89
N VAL A 9 8.62 0.56 2.17
CA VAL A 9 7.91 0.07 0.98
C VAL A 9 8.90 -0.25 -0.14
N ARG A 10 9.93 0.57 -0.33
CA ARG A 10 10.99 0.30 -1.29
C ARG A 10 11.75 -0.99 -0.98
N GLU A 11 12.05 -1.25 0.30
CA GLU A 11 12.67 -2.49 0.74
C GLU A 11 11.79 -3.72 0.40
N LEU A 12 10.49 -3.63 0.67
CA LEU A 12 9.55 -4.73 0.37
C LEU A 12 9.40 -4.97 -1.13
N LEU A 13 9.32 -3.92 -1.96
CA LEU A 13 9.28 -4.05 -3.41
C LEU A 13 10.55 -4.67 -4.00
N GLN A 14 11.72 -4.34 -3.42
CA GLN A 14 12.99 -4.96 -3.83
C GLN A 14 13.08 -6.44 -3.44
N GLN A 15 12.41 -6.86 -2.37
CA GLN A 15 12.37 -8.27 -1.95
C GLN A 15 11.51 -9.12 -2.90
N GLU A 16 10.39 -8.59 -3.37
CA GLU A 16 9.52 -9.27 -4.34
C GLU A 16 10.13 -9.32 -5.76
N ASN A 17 11.03 -8.36 -6.08
CA ASN A 17 11.72 -8.25 -7.37
C ASN A 17 10.76 -8.21 -8.59
N ASP A 18 9.58 -7.62 -8.37
CA ASP A 18 8.55 -7.44 -9.38
C ASP A 18 8.31 -5.94 -9.61
N PRO A 19 8.64 -5.40 -10.80
CA PRO A 19 8.43 -3.99 -11.11
C PRO A 19 6.96 -3.61 -11.33
N GLY A 20 6.05 -4.59 -11.45
CA GLY A 20 4.61 -4.38 -11.58
C GLY A 20 3.90 -4.16 -10.25
N LEU A 21 4.54 -4.47 -9.11
CA LEU A 21 3.95 -4.31 -7.79
C LEU A 21 4.04 -2.86 -7.32
N GLY A 22 2.91 -2.34 -6.84
CA GLY A 22 2.76 -1.04 -6.21
C GLY A 22 2.20 -1.16 -4.79
N LEU A 23 2.30 -0.07 -4.01
CA LEU A 23 1.65 0.00 -2.70
C LEU A 23 0.20 0.41 -2.86
N ARG A 24 -0.72 -0.47 -2.46
CA ARG A 24 -2.15 -0.18 -2.40
C ARG A 24 -2.58 0.12 -0.98
N ILE A 25 -3.31 1.21 -0.80
CA ILE A 25 -3.93 1.60 0.48
C ILE A 25 -5.45 1.44 0.35
N PHE A 26 -6.06 0.77 1.31
CA PHE A 26 -7.50 0.54 1.33
C PHE A 26 -8.09 0.79 2.73
N VAL A 27 -9.40 1.01 2.79
CA VAL A 27 -10.11 1.06 4.07
C VAL A 27 -10.47 -0.38 4.44
N ALA A 28 -9.81 -0.92 5.47
CA ALA A 28 -10.07 -2.27 5.97
C ALA A 28 -11.41 -2.39 6.71
N GLY A 29 -11.95 -1.27 7.19
CA GLY A 29 -13.27 -1.18 7.81
C GLY A 29 -13.44 0.09 8.63
N GLY A 30 -14.58 0.23 9.31
CA GLY A 30 -14.86 1.35 10.21
C GLY A 30 -15.72 0.90 11.39
N GLY A 31 -15.25 1.18 12.61
CA GLY A 31 -15.99 0.90 13.85
C GLY A 31 -16.42 2.18 14.56
N CYS A 32 -17.03 2.07 15.75
CA CYS A 32 -17.41 3.22 16.58
C CYS A 32 -16.23 4.15 16.94
N SER A 33 -15.00 3.70 16.76
CA SER A 33 -13.76 4.46 17.04
C SER A 33 -13.08 5.01 15.77
N GLY A 34 -13.67 4.87 14.59
CA GLY A 34 -13.16 5.44 13.34
C GLY A 34 -12.79 4.42 12.26
N LEU A 35 -12.18 4.92 11.18
CA LEU A 35 -11.75 4.15 10.01
C LEU A 35 -10.43 3.44 10.28
N GLN A 36 -10.34 2.20 9.85
CA GLN A 36 -9.13 1.39 9.83
C GLN A 36 -8.62 1.32 8.40
N TYR A 37 -7.35 1.64 8.20
CA TYR A 37 -6.69 1.56 6.91
C TYR A 37 -5.79 0.33 6.85
N GLY A 38 -5.81 -0.36 5.73
CA GLY A 38 -4.90 -1.45 5.39
C GLY A 38 -3.97 -1.04 4.24
N MET A 39 -2.85 -1.73 4.14
CA MET A 39 -1.88 -1.58 3.07
C MET A 39 -1.49 -2.97 2.55
N THR A 40 -1.37 -3.10 1.23
CA THR A 40 -0.88 -4.31 0.56
C THR A 40 0.02 -3.94 -0.61
N LEU A 41 0.85 -4.88 -1.06
CA LEU A 41 1.52 -4.78 -2.35
C LEU A 41 0.66 -5.51 -3.38
N ASP A 42 0.35 -4.85 -4.49
CA ASP A 42 -0.49 -5.39 -5.55
C ASP A 42 -0.19 -4.68 -6.87
N GLU A 43 -0.58 -5.28 -7.98
CA GLU A 43 -0.50 -4.62 -9.29
C GLU A 43 -1.50 -3.47 -9.40
N GLU A 44 -1.24 -2.51 -10.29
CA GLU A 44 -2.18 -1.43 -10.58
C GLU A 44 -3.51 -1.99 -11.13
N GLN A 45 -4.62 -1.64 -10.50
CA GLN A 45 -5.95 -2.07 -10.94
C GLN A 45 -6.74 -0.93 -11.56
N GLU A 46 -7.64 -1.27 -12.49
CA GLU A 46 -8.56 -0.30 -13.09
C GLU A 46 -9.41 0.39 -12.00
N GLY A 47 -9.29 1.71 -11.91
CA GLY A 47 -9.97 2.53 -10.91
C GLY A 47 -9.12 2.91 -9.70
N ASP A 48 -7.88 2.40 -9.59
CA ASP A 48 -6.93 2.90 -8.61
C ASP A 48 -6.50 4.35 -8.94
N THR A 49 -6.20 5.12 -7.91
CA THR A 49 -5.67 6.49 -8.06
C THR A 49 -4.16 6.44 -7.80
N VAL A 50 -3.36 6.84 -8.81
CA VAL A 50 -1.89 6.89 -8.77
C VAL A 50 -1.31 8.27 -8.56
#